data_AF-A0A392QJE0-F1
#
_entry.id   AF-A0A392QJE0-F1
#
_cell.length_a   1.000
_cell.length_b   1.000
_cell.length_c   1.000
_cell.angle_alpha   90.00
_cell.angle_beta   90.00
_cell.angle_gamma   90.00
#
_symmetry.space_group_name_H-M   'P 1'
#
loop_
_entity.id
_entity.type
_entity.pdbx_description
1 polymer ?
#
loop_
_entity_poly.entity_id
_entity_poly.type
_entity_poly.pdbx_seq_one_letter_code
_entity_poly.pdbx_strand_id
1 'polypeptide(L)'
;FCHLENKEIPVHLDWFGWCTWDAFYTQVNPKGIKEGIQSLSSGGFTPKFIIVDDGWQETLNEFHKEGEPIIEGTQFATRLIDINENVKFRSAGSNNSCINLHDFVHSIKQNLSVK
;
A
#
# COMPACT_ATOMS: atom_id res chain seq x y z
N PHE A 1 -36.49 -12.99 5.45
CA PHE A 1 -35.08 -12.59 5.59
C PHE A 1 -34.29 -13.77 6.13
N CYS A 2 -33.23 -14.21 5.46
CA CYS A 2 -32.33 -15.26 5.98
C CYS A 2 -31.17 -14.59 6.73
N HIS A 3 -30.87 -15.07 7.93
CA HIS A 3 -29.71 -14.64 8.71
C HIS A 3 -28.41 -14.94 7.93
N LEU A 4 -27.39 -14.08 8.10
CA LEU A 4 -26.08 -14.20 7.45
C LEU A 4 -25.44 -15.58 7.66
N GLU A 5 -25.69 -16.17 8.83
CA GLU A 5 -25.20 -17.48 9.27
C GLU A 5 -25.69 -18.64 8.39
N ASN A 6 -26.83 -18.45 7.72
CA ASN A 6 -27.47 -19.46 6.86
C ASN A 6 -27.22 -19.20 5.37
N LYS A 7 -26.35 -18.24 5.03
CA LYS A 7 -25.98 -17.95 3.64
C LYS A 7 -24.67 -18.65 3.32
N GLU A 8 -24.62 -19.31 2.16
CA GLU A 8 -23.36 -19.80 1.62
C GLU A 8 -22.45 -18.61 1.30
N ILE A 9 -21.17 -18.75 1.67
CA ILE A 9 -20.16 -17.77 1.31
C ILE A 9 -19.94 -17.88 -0.20
N PRO A 10 -20.15 -16.80 -0.95
CA PRO A 10 -20.03 -16.89 -2.39
C PRO A 10 -18.55 -16.96 -2.77
N VAL A 11 -18.24 -17.76 -3.80
CA VAL A 11 -16.85 -18.05 -4.24
C VAL A 11 -16.07 -16.77 -4.61
N HIS A 12 -16.74 -15.71 -5.03
CA HIS A 12 -16.08 -14.43 -5.33
C HIS A 12 -15.49 -13.74 -4.10
N LEU A 13 -15.81 -14.19 -2.87
CA LEU A 13 -15.18 -13.67 -1.65
C LEU A 13 -13.66 -13.92 -1.64
N ASP A 14 -13.20 -14.95 -2.35
CA ASP A 14 -11.78 -15.26 -2.53
C ASP A 14 -11.04 -14.27 -3.45
N TRP A 15 -11.74 -13.28 -4.02
CA TRP A 15 -11.18 -12.24 -4.88
C TRP A 15 -11.24 -10.85 -4.24
N PHE A 16 -11.56 -10.73 -2.96
CA PHE A 16 -11.48 -9.43 -2.31
C PHE A 16 -10.03 -9.11 -1.98
N GLY A 17 -9.59 -7.95 -2.47
CA GLY A 17 -8.30 -7.37 -2.17
C GLY A 17 -8.42 -6.04 -1.47
N TRP A 18 -7.28 -5.39 -1.25
CA TRP A 18 -7.20 -4.07 -0.66
C TRP A 18 -6.36 -3.14 -1.54
N CYS A 19 -6.90 -1.95 -1.82
CA CYS A 19 -6.16 -0.86 -2.45
C CYS A 19 -5.72 0.14 -1.38
N THR A 20 -4.46 0.58 -1.44
CA THR A 20 -3.87 1.45 -0.42
C THR A 20 -4.34 2.91 -0.47
N TRP A 21 -5.08 3.32 -1.51
CA TRP A 21 -5.38 4.72 -1.79
C TRP A 21 -6.13 5.44 -0.66
N ASP A 22 -7.30 4.95 -0.25
CA ASP A 22 -8.12 5.64 0.76
C ASP A 22 -7.45 5.69 2.14
N ALA A 23 -6.46 4.82 2.39
CA ALA A 23 -5.74 4.77 3.66
C ALA A 23 -4.55 5.73 3.70
N PHE A 24 -3.86 5.95 2.57
CA PHE A 24 -2.57 6.64 2.57
C PHE A 24 -2.43 7.73 1.51
N TYR A 25 -3.27 7.75 0.48
CA TYR A 25 -3.01 8.49 -0.75
C TYR A 25 -1.56 8.28 -1.19
N THR A 26 -0.85 9.36 -1.53
CA THR A 26 0.55 9.33 -1.95
C THR A 26 1.55 9.04 -0.81
N GLN A 27 1.11 8.88 0.44
CA GLN A 27 1.97 8.62 1.61
C GLN A 27 2.18 7.13 1.91
N VAL A 28 1.76 6.24 0.99
CA VAL A 28 1.93 4.79 1.11
C VAL A 28 3.40 4.41 1.35
N ASN A 29 3.62 3.46 2.26
CA ASN A 29 4.95 2.96 2.65
C ASN A 29 4.87 1.52 3.19
N PRO A 30 6.00 0.77 3.25
CA PRO A 30 6.02 -0.62 3.70
C PRO A 30 5.41 -0.87 5.08
N LYS A 31 5.67 0.02 6.05
CA LYS A 31 5.18 -0.11 7.41
C LYS A 31 3.65 0.00 7.45
N GLY A 32 3.10 1.05 6.82
CA GLY A 32 1.66 1.28 6.74
C GLY A 32 0.93 0.13 6.06
N ILE A 33 1.48 -0.42 4.97
CA ILE A 33 0.90 -1.60 4.31
C ILE A 33 0.86 -2.79 5.26
N LYS A 34 1.95 -3.09 5.96
CA LYS A 34 2.01 -4.22 6.91
C LYS A 34 1.00 -4.08 8.05
N GLU A 35 0.92 -2.89 8.64
CA GLU A 35 -0.04 -2.57 9.71
C GLU A 35 -1.49 -2.65 9.20
N GLY A 36 -1.76 -2.17 7.98
CA GLY A 36 -3.07 -2.27 7.35
C GLY A 36 -3.53 -3.72 7.13
N ILE A 37 -2.66 -4.59 6.62
CA ILE A 37 -2.97 -6.02 6.45
C ILE A 37 -3.28 -6.69 7.80
N GLN A 38 -2.50 -6.36 8.83
CA GLN A 38 -2.71 -6.88 10.19
C GLN A 38 -4.03 -6.39 10.79
N SER A 39 -4.36 -5.11 10.60
CA SER A 39 -5.62 -4.52 11.06
C SER A 39 -6.83 -5.16 10.38
N LEU A 40 -6.81 -5.29 9.05
CA LEU A 40 -7.86 -5.97 8.28
C LEU A 40 -8.05 -7.42 8.77
N SER A 41 -6.94 -8.17 8.92
CA SER A 41 -6.99 -9.57 9.36
C SER A 41 -7.57 -9.69 10.77
N SER A 42 -7.20 -8.79 11.68
CA SER A 42 -7.76 -8.72 13.04
C SER A 42 -9.25 -8.36 13.04
N GLY A 43 -9.70 -7.61 12.04
CA GLY A 43 -11.10 -7.28 11.80
C GLY A 43 -11.91 -8.38 11.09
N GLY A 44 -11.32 -9.55 10.84
CA GLY A 44 -11.99 -10.69 10.22
C GLY A 44 -11.89 -10.74 8.68
N PHE A 45 -11.09 -9.85 8.07
CA PHE A 45 -10.87 -9.85 6.62
C PHE A 45 -9.39 -9.89 6.28
N THR A 46 -8.90 -10.99 5.70
CA THR A 46 -7.53 -11.04 5.16
C THR A 46 -7.56 -10.82 3.64
N PRO A 47 -6.97 -9.72 3.13
CA PRO A 47 -7.00 -9.43 1.70
C PRO A 47 -6.24 -10.49 0.89
N LYS A 48 -6.80 -10.91 -0.25
CA LYS A 48 -6.22 -11.95 -1.10
C LYS A 48 -5.19 -11.42 -2.09
N PHE A 49 -5.32 -10.16 -2.46
CA PHE A 49 -4.32 -9.39 -3.21
C PHE A 49 -4.28 -7.96 -2.67
N ILE A 50 -3.20 -7.26 -2.99
CA ILE A 50 -3.02 -5.85 -2.62
C ILE A 50 -2.69 -5.07 -3.87
N ILE A 51 -3.30 -3.89 -4.02
CA ILE A 51 -2.92 -2.88 -5.00
C ILE A 51 -2.21 -1.78 -4.23
N VAL A 52 -0.91 -1.62 -4.52
CA VAL A 52 -0.15 -0.45 -4.09
C VAL A 52 -0.42 0.64 -5.12
N ASP A 53 -1.32 1.55 -4.76
CA ASP A 53 -1.71 2.70 -5.59
C ASP A 53 -0.61 3.78 -5.58
N ASP A 54 -0.92 4.99 -6.06
CA ASP A 54 0.04 6.06 -6.26
C ASP A 54 0.84 6.44 -5.00
N GLY A 55 2.11 6.78 -5.21
CA GLY A 55 3.06 7.19 -4.19
C GLY A 55 4.23 6.23 -3.96
N TRP A 56 4.30 5.04 -4.55
CA TRP A 56 5.47 4.17 -4.40
C TRP A 56 6.61 4.48 -5.39
N GLN A 57 6.26 4.98 -6.58
CA GLN A 57 7.19 5.36 -7.64
C GLN A 57 7.92 6.69 -7.40
N GLU A 58 9.00 6.91 -8.14
CA GLU A 58 9.69 8.19 -8.20
C GLU A 58 8.84 9.25 -8.92
N THR A 59 8.62 10.37 -8.23
CA THR A 59 7.87 11.51 -8.73
C THR A 59 8.61 12.81 -8.45
N LEU A 60 8.34 13.82 -9.25
CA LEU A 60 8.90 15.16 -9.09
C LEU A 60 7.77 16.19 -9.16
N ASN A 61 7.79 17.13 -8.22
CA ASN A 61 6.99 18.35 -8.29
C ASN A 61 7.94 19.53 -8.43
N GLU A 62 8.10 20.06 -9.65
CA GLU A 62 9.02 21.16 -9.96
C GLU A 62 8.66 22.47 -9.24
N PHE A 63 7.43 22.59 -8.75
CA PHE A 63 6.95 23.76 -8.02
C PHE A 63 7.12 23.63 -6.51
N HIS A 64 7.44 22.43 -6.02
CA HIS A 64 7.66 22.17 -4.60
C HIS A 64 9.15 22.31 -4.27
N LYS A 65 9.48 23.27 -3.42
CA LYS A 65 10.83 23.43 -2.88
C LYS A 65 11.03 22.56 -1.64
N GLU A 66 12.19 21.93 -1.55
CA GLU A 66 12.57 21.12 -0.40
C GLU A 66 12.49 21.94 0.89
N GLY A 67 11.80 21.39 1.90
CA GLY A 67 11.56 22.05 3.19
C GLY A 67 10.29 22.92 3.28
N GLU A 68 9.61 23.19 2.17
CA GLU A 68 8.29 23.85 2.20
C GLU A 68 7.17 22.82 2.42
N PRO A 69 6.08 23.19 3.11
CA PRO A 69 4.91 22.32 3.21
C PRO A 69 4.26 22.13 1.83
N ILE A 70 3.71 20.95 1.57
CA ILE A 70 2.94 20.69 0.36
C ILE A 70 1.73 21.63 0.36
N ILE A 71 1.58 22.42 -0.69
CA ILE A 71 0.38 23.26 -0.86
C ILE A 71 -0.77 22.34 -1.25
N GLU A 72 -1.79 22.28 -0.40
CA GLU A 72 -2.97 21.48 -0.66
C GLU A 72 -3.62 21.86 -2.01
N GLY A 73 -3.99 20.87 -2.80
CA GLY A 73 -4.54 21.09 -4.14
C GLY A 73 -3.49 21.20 -5.25
N THR A 74 -2.18 21.24 -4.94
CA THR A 74 -1.11 21.27 -5.97
C THR A 74 -0.63 19.89 -6.41
N GLN A 75 -1.30 18.83 -6.00
CA GLN A 75 -0.88 17.46 -6.32
C GLN A 75 -0.89 17.18 -7.83
N PHE A 76 -1.70 17.91 -8.61
CA PHE A 76 -1.73 17.83 -10.08
C PHE A 76 -0.40 18.21 -10.74
N ALA A 77 0.48 18.92 -10.02
CA ALA A 77 1.77 19.35 -10.54
C ALA A 77 2.87 18.29 -10.38
N THR A 78 2.60 17.23 -9.60
CA THR A 78 3.49 16.09 -9.44
C THR A 78 3.50 15.24 -10.71
N ARG A 79 4.69 14.93 -11.23
CA ARG A 79 4.87 14.13 -12.43
C ARG A 79 5.64 12.86 -12.13
N LEU A 80 5.24 11.77 -12.78
CA LEU A 80 6.03 10.54 -12.84
C LEU A 80 7.36 10.83 -13.55
N ILE A 81 8.47 10.50 -12.89
CA ILE A 81 9.81 10.62 -13.50
C ILE A 81 10.38 9.25 -13.85
N ASP A 82 10.11 8.25 -13.02
CA ASP A 82 10.58 6.88 -13.24
C ASP A 82 9.62 5.90 -12.54
N ILE A 83 9.54 4.68 -13.06
CA ILE A 83 8.76 3.58 -12.48
C ILE A 83 9.54 2.80 -11.42
N ASN A 84 10.68 3.33 -11.01
CA ASN A 84 11.49 2.81 -9.91
C ASN A 84 10.89 3.19 -8.55
N GLU A 85 11.15 2.37 -7.53
CA GLU A 85 10.71 2.68 -6.18
C GLU A 85 11.41 3.90 -5.58
N ASN A 86 10.64 4.75 -4.90
CA ASN A 86 11.18 5.95 -4.26
C ASN A 86 11.80 5.68 -2.87
N VAL A 87 12.27 6.75 -2.23
CA VAL A 87 12.93 6.72 -0.91
C VAL A 87 12.10 6.06 0.21
N LYS A 88 10.76 6.00 0.09
CA LYS A 88 9.91 5.34 1.10
C LYS A 88 10.01 3.81 1.05
N PHE A 89 10.39 3.27 -0.09
CA PHE A 89 10.55 1.83 -0.33
C PHE A 89 12.01 1.42 -0.43
N ARG A 90 12.95 2.37 -0.45
CA ARG A 90 14.40 2.13 -0.41
C ARG A 90 14.91 2.24 1.02
N SER A 91 15.38 1.13 1.59
CA SER A 91 15.93 1.12 2.95
C SER A 91 17.43 1.39 2.92
N ALA A 92 17.84 2.64 3.12
CA ALA A 92 19.20 2.94 3.55
C ALA A 92 19.30 2.83 5.08
N GLY A 93 19.50 1.61 5.61
CA GLY A 93 19.94 1.41 7.00
C GLY A 93 18.89 1.38 8.12
N SER A 94 17.62 1.10 7.81
CA SER A 94 16.56 0.88 8.82
C SER A 94 16.45 -0.60 9.21
N ASN A 95 16.15 -0.90 10.48
CA ASN A 95 15.85 -2.24 11.03
C ASN A 95 14.65 -2.96 10.36
N ASN A 96 14.11 -2.44 9.26
CA ASN A 96 13.14 -3.11 8.42
C ASN A 96 13.85 -4.16 7.54
N SER A 97 13.37 -5.40 7.55
CA SER A 97 14.03 -6.51 6.85
C SER A 97 13.99 -6.43 5.31
N CYS A 98 13.41 -5.38 4.73
CA CYS A 98 13.19 -5.26 3.28
C CYS A 98 14.04 -4.12 2.74
N ILE A 99 14.92 -4.42 1.77
CA ILE A 99 15.90 -3.47 1.25
C ILE A 99 15.26 -2.57 0.17
N ASN A 100 14.30 -3.11 -0.56
CA ASN A 100 13.57 -2.46 -1.65
C ASN A 100 12.11 -2.94 -1.72
N LEU A 101 11.37 -2.44 -2.73
CA LEU A 101 9.98 -2.85 -2.97
C LEU A 101 9.87 -4.35 -3.30
N HIS A 102 10.78 -4.91 -4.09
CA HIS A 102 10.78 -6.33 -4.45
C HIS A 102 10.85 -7.24 -3.20
N ASP A 103 11.81 -6.98 -2.31
CA ASP A 103 11.98 -7.71 -1.06
C ASP A 103 10.78 -7.54 -0.15
N PHE A 104 10.19 -6.35 -0.13
CA PHE A 104 8.95 -6.09 0.60
C PHE A 104 7.81 -6.96 0.07
N VAL A 105 7.57 -6.99 -1.24
CA VAL A 105 6.56 -7.85 -1.87
C VAL A 105 6.81 -9.32 -1.53
N HIS A 106 8.06 -9.78 -1.60
CA HIS A 106 8.40 -11.14 -1.22
C HIS A 106 8.07 -11.42 0.25
N SER A 107 8.39 -10.49 1.15
CA SER A 107 8.12 -10.63 2.58
C SER A 107 6.61 -10.74 2.90
N ILE A 108 5.76 -9.94 2.27
CA ILE A 108 4.31 -9.97 2.54
C ILE A 108 3.66 -11.24 1.99
N LYS A 109 4.12 -11.73 0.83
CA LYS A 109 3.61 -12.98 0.25
C LYS A 109 3.94 -14.19 1.13
N GLN A 110 5.14 -14.23 1.71
CA GLN A 110 5.54 -15.31 2.60
C GLN A 110 4.87 -15.26 3.98
N ASN A 111 4.74 -14.07 4.56
CA ASN A 111 4.34 -13.93 5.96
C ASN A 111 2.84 -13.68 6.17
N LEU A 112 2.11 -13.22 5.16
CA LEU A 112 0.74 -12.71 5.34
C LEU A 112 -0.30 -13.38 4.42
N SER A 113 0.05 -14.49 3.76
CA SER A 113 -0.85 -15.26 2.89
C SER A 113 -1.52 -14.45 1.77
N VAL A 114 -0.90 -13.33 1.38
CA VAL A 114 -1.32 -12.48 0.24
C VAL A 114 -0.75 -13.08 -1.04
N LYS A 115 -1.55 -13.19 -2.11
CA LYS A 115 -1.09 -13.71 -3.41
C LYS A 115 -0.42 -12.64 -4.27
#